data_AF-A0A8I0HFC7-F1
#
_entry.id   AF-A0A8I0HFC7-F1
#
_cell.length_a   1.000
_cell.length_b   1.000
_cell.length_c   1.000
_cell.angle_alpha   90.00
_cell.angle_beta   90.00
_cell.angle_gamma   90.00
#
_symmetry.space_group_name_H-M   'P 1'
#
loop_
_entity.id
_entity.type
_entity.pdbx_description
1 polymer ?
#
loop_
_entity_poly.entity_id
_entity_poly.type
_entity_poly.pdbx_seq_one_letter_code
_entity_poly.pdbx_strand_id
1 'polypeptide(L)' 'MYSIFRDLAIIILSAKFFGLAARKCKAPQVVGEILAGLLIGPCLLNLVQINDTISVFAEIGVVLLMFS' A
#
# COMPACT_ATOMS: atom_id res chain seq x y z
N MET A 1 -16.39 -10.90 -2.38
CA MET A 1 -15.59 -11.21 -1.16
C MET A 1 -14.15 -11.56 -1.48
N TYR A 2 -13.85 -12.47 -2.43
CA TYR A 2 -12.47 -12.82 -2.81
C TYR A 2 -11.63 -11.66 -3.37
N SER A 3 -12.26 -10.66 -4.00
CA SER A 3 -11.54 -9.50 -4.55
C SER A 3 -10.80 -8.70 -3.49
N ILE A 4 -11.35 -8.57 -2.27
CA ILE A 4 -10.74 -7.77 -1.19
C ILE A 4 -9.45 -8.43 -0.72
N PHE A 5 -9.44 -9.75 -0.51
CA PHE A 5 -8.24 -10.49 -0.11
C PHE A 5 -7.15 -10.44 -1.17
N ARG A 6 -7.54 -10.49 -2.45
CA ARG A 6 -6.62 -10.32 -3.58
C ARG A 6 -6.01 -8.92 -3.58
N ASP A 7 -6.83 -7.88 -3.42
CA ASP A 7 -6.38 -6.49 -3.41
C ASP A 7 -5.43 -6.23 -2.23
N LEU A 8 -5.78 -6.71 -1.02
CA LEU A 8 -4.92 -6.61 0.16
C LEU A 8 -3.58 -7.32 -0.04
N ALA A 9 -3.61 -8.53 -0.62
CA ALA A 9 -2.40 -9.29 -0.92
C ALA A 9 -1.49 -8.51 -1.89
N ILE A 10 -2.06 -7.93 -2.96
CA ILE A 10 -1.31 -7.12 -3.92
C ILE A 10 -0.73 -5.87 -3.24
N ILE A 11 -1.50 -5.16 -2.41
CA ILE A 11 -1.03 -3.98 -1.66
C ILE A 11 0.16 -4.35 -0.78
N ILE A 12 0.06 -5.42 0.02
CA ILE A 12 1.12 -5.82 0.96
C ILE A 12 2.37 -6.28 0.20
N LEU A 13 2.21 -7.12 -0.83
CA LEU A 13 3.34 -7.65 -1.59
C LEU A 13 4.13 -6.52 -2.27
N SER A 14 3.40 -5.57 -2.85
CA SER A 14 3.99 -4.45 -3.58
C SER A 14 4.62 -3.39 -2.67
N ALA A 15 3.95 -3.03 -1.58
CA ALA A 15 4.48 -2.13 -0.57
C ALA A 15 5.81 -2.69 -0.01
N LYS A 16 5.87 -3.99 0.29
CA LYS A 16 7.10 -4.64 0.76
C LYS A 16 8.20 -4.65 -0.29
N PHE A 17 7.86 -4.91 -1.55
CA PHE A 17 8.82 -4.92 -2.65
C PHE A 17 9.44 -3.54 -2.88
N PHE A 18 8.60 -2.51 -2.99
CA PHE A 18 9.05 -1.13 -3.22
C PHE A 18 9.69 -0.50 -1.97
N GLY A 19 9.24 -0.84 -0.76
CA GLY A 19 9.87 -0.41 0.48
C GLY A 19 11.30 -0.96 0.62
N LEU A 20 11.54 -2.21 0.21
CA LEU A 20 12.88 -2.79 0.12
C LEU A 20 13.72 -2.15 -0.99
N ALA A 21 13.12 -1.87 -2.15
CA ALA A 21 13.79 -1.17 -3.24
C ALA A 21 14.22 0.25 -2.83
N ALA A 22 13.35 1.00 -2.17
CA ALA A 22 13.64 2.33 -1.63
C ALA A 22 14.80 2.28 -0.63
N ARG A 23 14.83 1.28 0.25
CA ARG A 23 15.95 1.06 1.18
C ARG A 23 17.27 0.82 0.44
N LYS A 24 17.25 0.06 -0.66
CA LYS A 24 18.44 -0.19 -1.50
C LYS A 24 18.93 1.10 -2.19
N CYS A 25 18.01 2.00 -2.53
CA CYS A 25 18.31 3.32 -3.07
C CYS A 25 18.66 4.38 -2.01
N LYS A 26 18.85 4.00 -0.73
CA LYS A 26 19.09 4.90 0.41
C LYS A 26 17.98 5.93 0.65
N ALA A 27 16.76 5.65 0.15
CA ALA A 27 15.58 6.47 0.39
C ALA A 27 14.79 5.94 1.61
N PRO A 28 13.94 6.77 2.25
CA PRO A 28 13.07 6.32 3.32
C PRO A 28 12.10 5.24 2.83
N GLN A 29 11.87 4.20 3.63
CA GLN A 29 11.00 3.07 3.25
C GLN A 29 9.57 3.52 2.93
N VAL A 30 9.05 4.47 3.73
CA VAL A 30 7.71 5.06 3.55
C VAL A 30 7.52 5.65 2.16
N VAL A 31 8.57 6.25 1.57
CA VAL A 31 8.50 6.80 0.21
C VAL A 31 8.29 5.70 -0.83
N GLY A 32 8.94 4.55 -0.65
CA GLY A 32 8.74 3.38 -1.51
C GLY A 32 7.33 2.82 -1.40
N GLU A 33 6.80 2.71 -0.19
CA GLU A 33 5.44 2.21 0.05
C GLU A 33 4.37 3.11 -0.58
N ILE A 34 4.51 4.44 -0.45
CA ILE A 34 3.61 5.41 -1.10
C ILE A 34 3.69 5.30 -2.64
N LEU A 35 4.89 5.17 -3.19
CA LEU A 35 5.10 4.98 -4.63
C LEU A 35 4.43 3.69 -5.13
N ALA A 36 4.52 2.60 -4.37
CA ALA A 36 3.86 1.34 -4.69
C ALA A 36 2.33 1.52 -4.77
N GLY A 37 1.76 2.19 -3.76
CA GLY A 37 0.34 2.51 -3.70
C GLY A 37 -0.12 3.39 -4.87
N LEU A 38 0.68 4.39 -5.27
CA LEU A 38 0.38 5.24 -6.42
C LEU A 38 0.41 4.46 -7.75
N LEU A 39 1.38 3.56 -7.91
CA LEU A 39 1.52 2.73 -9.12
C LEU A 39 0.37 1.72 -9.27
N ILE A 40 -0.02 1.06 -8.18
CA ILE A 40 -0.99 -0.03 -8.19
C ILE A 40 -2.43 0.45 -8.02
N GLY A 41 -2.58 1.62 -7.41
CA GLY A 41 -3.85 2.29 -7.27
C GLY A 41 -4.48 2.67 -8.62
N PRO A 42 -5.68 3.27 -8.56
CA PRO A 42 -6.46 3.62 -9.74
C PRO A 42 -5.78 4.65 -10.66
N CYS A 43 -4.75 5.35 -10.18
CA CYS A 43 -4.07 6.40 -10.92
C CYS A 43 -3.21 5.91 -12.10
N LEU A 44 -2.69 4.66 -12.06
CA LEU A 44 -1.76 4.16 -13.07
C LEU A 44 -2.14 2.77 -13.62
N LEU A 45 -2.14 1.74 -12.78
CA LEU A 45 -2.43 0.36 -13.23
C LEU A 45 -3.88 -0.08 -13.01
N ASN A 46 -4.64 0.66 -12.18
CA ASN A 46 -6.05 0.35 -11.85
C ASN A 46 -6.28 -1.09 -11.36
N LEU A 47 -5.25 -1.69 -10.76
CA LEU A 47 -5.25 -3.07 -10.27
C LEU A 47 -6.03 -3.22 -8.98
N VAL A 48 -6.08 -2.17 -8.17
CA VAL A 48 -6.78 -2.13 -6.89
C VAL A 48 -7.78 -0.99 -6.89
N GLN A 49 -9.05 -1.31 -6.63
CA GLN A 49 -10.11 -0.33 -6.44
C GLN A 49 -10.22 0.06 -4.98
N ILE A 50 -10.32 1.36 -4.72
CA ILE A 50 -10.60 1.88 -3.38
C ILE A 50 -12.06 1.54 -3.06
N ASN A 51 -12.25 0.73 -2.03
CA ASN A 51 -13.56 0.37 -1.48
C ASN A 51 -13.60 0.80 -0.01
N ASP A 52 -14.80 0.98 0.55
CA ASP A 52 -14.98 1.43 1.94
C ASP A 52 -14.19 0.58 2.96
N THR A 53 -14.09 -0.73 2.73
CA THR A 53 -13.29 -1.62 3.58
C THR A 53 -11.80 -1.27 3.56
N ILE A 54 -11.21 -1.01 2.38
CA ILE A 54 -9.79 -0.65 2.25
C ILE A 54 -9.53 0.70 2.94
N SER A 55 -10.46 1.65 2.82
CA SER A 55 -10.37 2.95 3.49
C SER A 55 -10.34 2.81 5.02
N VAL A 56 -11.20 1.96 5.59
CA VAL A 56 -11.20 1.67 7.04
C VAL A 56 -9.88 1.03 7.48
N PHE A 57 -9.36 0.06 6.71
CA PHE A 57 -8.05 -0.54 7.00
C PHE A 57 -6.91 0.48 6.94
N ALA A 58 -6.94 1.42 5.99
CA ALA A 58 -5.95 2.49 5.88
C ALA A 58 -6.00 3.45 7.08
N GLU A 59 -7.19 3.83 7.52
CA GLU A 59 -7.38 4.69 8.70
C GLU A 59 -6.84 4.03 9.98
N ILE A 60 -7.15 2.75 10.19
CA ILE A 60 -6.60 1.95 11.29
C ILE A 60 -5.06 1.92 11.22
N GLY A 61 -4.49 1.73 10.01
CA GLY A 61 -3.04 1.73 9.81
C GLY A 61 -2.39 3.07 10.18
N VAL A 62 -2.97 4.19 9.78
CA VAL A 62 -2.47 5.53 10.12
C VAL A 62 -2.54 5.79 11.62
N VAL A 63 -3.65 5.40 12.26
CA VAL A 63 -3.81 5.51 13.71
C VAL A 63 -2.72 4.72 14.43
N LEU A 64 -2.48 3.46 14.05
CA LEU A 64 -1.41 2.64 14.63
C LEU A 64 -0.03 3.28 14.46
N LEU A 65 0.25 3.88 13.29
CA LEU A 65 1.53 4.58 13.05
C LEU A 65 1.69 5.83 13.91
N MET A 66 0.62 6.59 14.16
CA MET A 66 0.68 7.79 15.01
C MET A 66 0.92 7.47 16.50
N PHE A 67 0.48 6.30 16.95
CA PHE A 67 0.64 5.85 18.33
C PHE A 67 1.88 4.96 18.55
N SER A 68 2.67 4.69 17.51
CA SER A 68 3.92 3.91 17.58
C SER A 68 5.14 4.81 17.69
#